data_AF-A0A1X9YTT2-F1
#
_entry.id   AF-A0A1X9YTT2-F1
#
_cell.length_a   1.000
_cell.length_b   1.000
_cell.length_c   1.000
_cell.angle_alpha   90.00
_cell.angle_beta   90.00
_cell.angle_gamma   90.00
#
_symmetry.space_group_name_H-M   'P 1'
#
loop_
_entity.id
_entity.type
_entity.pdbx_description
1 polymer ?
#
loop_
_entity_poly.entity_id
_entity_poly.type
_entity_poly.pdbx_seq_one_letter_code
_entity_poly.pdbx_strand_id
1 'polypeptide(L)' 'MRSFYDFNRSIPREREEQYNLYPEMALYHIALREELGEEEYNAFYSAEKEAQQRFIVPMYNQTTPQWTTA' A
#
# COMPACT_ATOMS: atom_id res chain seq x y z
N MET A 1 -4.27 -12.41 3.91
CA MET A 1 -4.33 -11.92 2.50
C MET A 1 -3.04 -11.16 2.24
N ARG A 2 -2.36 -11.41 1.12
CA ARG A 2 -1.18 -10.63 0.71
C ARG A 2 -1.61 -9.24 0.28
N SER A 3 -0.81 -8.21 0.56
CA SER A 3 -1.03 -6.86 0.05
C SER A 3 -0.58 -6.75 -1.41
N PHE A 4 -1.12 -5.76 -2.13
CA PHE A 4 -0.64 -5.35 -3.45
C PHE A 4 0.87 -5.09 -3.50
N TYR A 5 1.47 -4.52 -2.44
CA TYR A 5 2.92 -4.20 -2.41
C TYR A 5 3.82 -5.36 -1.98
N ASP A 6 3.25 -6.51 -1.63
CA ASP A 6 4.00 -7.70 -1.22
C ASP A 6 4.49 -8.51 -2.44
N PHE A 7 3.94 -8.28 -3.62
CA PHE A 7 4.31 -8.97 -4.86
C PHE A 7 5.61 -8.42 -5.43
N ASN A 8 6.50 -9.31 -5.86
CA ASN A 8 7.73 -8.93 -6.49
C ASN A 8 7.52 -8.63 -7.99
N ARG A 9 7.45 -7.34 -8.31
CA ARG A 9 7.30 -6.87 -9.70
C ARG A 9 8.43 -7.30 -10.63
N SER A 10 9.60 -7.72 -10.12
CA SER A 10 10.71 -8.21 -10.96
C SER A 10 10.46 -9.63 -11.51
N ILE A 11 9.57 -10.40 -10.87
CA ILE A 11 9.23 -11.76 -11.29
C ILE A 11 7.96 -11.67 -12.16
N PRO A 12 8.02 -12.09 -13.45
CA PRO A 12 6.86 -12.00 -14.35
C PRO A 12 5.61 -12.70 -13.80
N ARG A 13 5.80 -13.88 -13.20
CA ARG A 13 4.71 -14.66 -12.61
C ARG A 13 4.01 -13.95 -11.46
N GLU A 14 4.76 -13.38 -10.52
CA GLU A 14 4.15 -12.66 -9.39
C GLU A 14 3.47 -11.37 -9.84
N ARG A 15 3.96 -10.75 -10.91
CA ARG A 15 3.30 -9.60 -11.54
C ARG A 15 1.96 -9.97 -12.15
N GLU A 16 1.87 -11.10 -12.85
CA GLU A 16 0.59 -11.60 -13.38
C GLU A 16 -0.39 -11.94 -12.24
N GLU A 17 0.10 -12.59 -11.17
CA GLU A 17 -0.72 -12.88 -9.99
C GLU A 17 -1.22 -11.59 -9.31
N GLN A 18 -0.37 -10.55 -9.22
CA GLN A 18 -0.74 -9.23 -8.71
C GLN A 18 -1.84 -8.58 -9.56
N TYR A 19 -1.73 -8.63 -10.89
CA TYR A 19 -2.72 -8.07 -11.80
C TYR A 19 -4.06 -8.81 -11.76
N ASN A 20 -4.03 -10.13 -11.58
CA ASN A 20 -5.25 -10.92 -11.43
C ASN A 20 -5.95 -10.66 -10.09
N LEU A 21 -5.19 -10.46 -9.01
CA LEU A 21 -5.74 -10.23 -7.67
C LEU A 21 -6.18 -8.78 -7.45
N TYR A 22 -5.51 -7.82 -8.09
CA TYR A 22 -5.72 -6.39 -7.90
C TYR A 22 -5.69 -5.62 -9.22
N PRO A 23 -6.63 -5.91 -10.15
CA PRO A 23 -6.62 -5.32 -11.48
C PRO A 23 -6.79 -3.80 -11.45
N GLU A 24 -7.72 -3.28 -10.62
CA GLU A 24 -7.99 -1.84 -10.52
C GLU A 24 -6.78 -1.06 -9.97
N MET A 25 -6.14 -1.58 -8.92
CA MET A 25 -4.93 -0.96 -8.36
C MET A 25 -3.77 -1.01 -9.36
N ALA A 26 -3.64 -2.11 -10.10
CA ALA A 26 -2.63 -2.22 -11.14
C ALA A 26 -2.81 -1.17 -12.23
N LEU A 27 -4.04 -1.00 -12.73
CA LEU A 27 -4.38 0.02 -13.73
C LEU A 27 -4.13 1.44 -13.21
N TYR A 28 -4.54 1.71 -11.97
CA TYR A 28 -4.30 3.00 -11.31
C TYR A 28 -2.79 3.32 -11.23
N HIS A 29 -1.97 2.36 -10.84
CA HIS A 29 -0.51 2.53 -10.76
C HIS A 29 0.16 2.67 -12.13
N ILE A 30 -0.42 2.07 -13.18
CA ILE A 30 0.04 2.27 -14.56
C ILE A 30 -0.25 3.69 -15.01
N ALA A 31 -1.50 4.16 -14.84
CA ALA A 31 -1.90 5.52 -15.20
C ALA A 31 -1.11 6.59 -14.44
N LEU A 32 -0.89 6.39 -13.13
CA LEU A 32 -0.06 7.29 -12.31
C LEU A 32 1.35 7.44 -12.84
N ARG A 33 1.95 6.35 -13.35
CA ARG A 33 3.33 6.38 -13.86
C ARG A 33 3.43 7.10 -15.22
N GLU A 34 2.33 7.17 -15.96
CA GLU A 34 2.26 7.94 -17.21
C GLU A 34 2.13 9.45 -16.95
N GLU A 35 1.45 9.82 -15.86
CA GLU A 35 1.23 11.22 -15.47
C GLU A 35 2.41 11.80 -14.65
N LEU A 36 2.97 11.01 -13.73
CA LEU A 36 4.03 11.46 -12.81
C LEU A 36 5.42 11.21 -13.39
N GLY A 37 6.38 12.07 -13.03
CA GLY A 37 7.79 11.78 -13.23
C GLY A 37 8.22 10.52 -12.46
N GLU A 38 9.28 9.85 -12.93
CA GLU A 38 9.77 8.61 -12.29
C GLU A 38 10.11 8.79 -10.80
N GLU A 39 10.70 9.92 -10.43
CA GLU A 39 11.03 10.25 -9.04
C GLU A 39 9.76 10.45 -8.19
N GLU A 40 8.76 11.16 -8.73
CA GLU A 40 7.50 11.44 -8.03
C GLU A 40 6.68 10.18 -7.83
N TYR A 41 6.62 9.31 -8.84
CA TYR A 41 5.98 8.01 -8.73
C TYR A 41 6.66 7.13 -7.69
N ASN A 42 7.99 7.11 -7.64
CA ASN A 42 8.74 6.34 -6.64
C ASN A 42 8.49 6.86 -5.21
N ALA A 43 8.42 8.18 -5.03
CA ALA A 43 8.07 8.80 -3.76
C ALA A 43 6.64 8.44 -3.34
N PHE A 44 5.68 8.53 -4.26
CA PHE A 44 4.29 8.12 -4.02
C PHE A 44 4.19 6.64 -3.64
N TYR A 45 4.79 5.75 -4.42
CA TYR A 45 4.74 4.30 -4.21
C TYR A 45 5.33 3.89 -2.86
N SER A 46 6.43 4.51 -2.44
CA SER A 46 7.04 4.23 -1.14
C SER A 46 6.18 4.73 0.03
N ALA A 47 5.59 5.93 -0.09
CA ALA A 47 4.68 6.47 0.92
C ALA A 47 3.40 5.62 1.06
N GLU A 48 2.81 5.18 -0.06
CA GLU A 48 1.60 4.37 -0.07
C GLU A 48 1.83 2.98 0.56
N LYS A 49 2.98 2.36 0.24
CA LYS A 49 3.41 1.11 0.87
C LYS A 49 3.56 1.26 2.39
N GLU A 50 4.19 2.34 2.85
CA GLU A 50 4.36 2.61 4.28
C GLU A 50 3.03 2.86 4.97
N ALA A 51 2.15 3.64 4.33
CA ALA A 51 0.82 3.93 4.85
C ALA A 51 0.02 2.63 5.05
N GLN A 52 0.04 1.72 4.08
CA GLN A 52 -0.67 0.45 4.21
C GLN A 52 -0.11 -0.41 5.36
N GLN A 53 1.21 -0.44 5.56
CA GLN A 53 1.80 -1.17 6.70
C GLN A 53 1.30 -0.62 8.03
N ARG A 54 1.19 0.71 8.17
CA ARG A 54 0.69 1.36 9.40
C ARG A 54 -0.77 0.99 9.71
N PHE A 55 -1.61 0.74 8.70
CA PHE A 55 -2.99 0.30 8.91
C PHE A 55 -3.12 -1.19 9.28
N ILE A 56 -2.15 -2.03 8.88
CA ILE A 56 -2.18 -3.47 9.14
C ILE A 56 -1.67 -3.80 10.55
N VAL A 57 -0.79 -2.97 11.13
CA VAL A 57 -0.40 -3.13 12.54
C VAL A 57 -1.59 -2.70 13.40
N PRO A 58 -2.21 -3.61 14.18
CA PRO A 58 -3.22 -3.20 15.15
C PRO A 58 -2.57 -2.19 16.08
N MET A 59 -3.20 -1.03 16.30
CA MET A 59 -2.80 -0.11 17.36
C MET A 59 -2.96 -0.83 18.71
N TYR A 60 -2.00 -1.65 19.09
CA TYR A 60 -2.01 -2.45 20.32
C TYR A 60 -1.91 -1.61 21.60
N ASN A 61 -1.75 -0.28 21.47
CA ASN A 61 -1.64 0.65 22.60
C ASN A 61 -2.66 1.81 22.49
N GLN A 62 -3.92 1.52 22.21
CA GLN A 62 -4.99 2.46 22.55
C GLN A 62 -5.31 2.31 24.04
N THR A 63 -4.54 3.00 24.90
CA THR A 63 -5.01 3.31 26.25
C THR A 63 -6.31 4.07 26.10
N THR A 64 -7.43 3.42 26.42
CA THR A 64 -8.74 4.08 26.48
C THR A 64 -8.62 5.30 27.40
N PRO A 65 -8.89 6.52 26.91
CA PRO A 65 -8.93 7.68 27.80
C PRO A 65 -10.10 7.49 28.76
N GLN A 66 -9.79 7.07 29.98
CA GLN A 66 -10.77 6.96 31.05
C GLN A 66 -11.01 8.38 31.57
N TRP A 67 -12.20 8.92 31.34
CA TRP A 67 -12.58 10.21 31.91
C TRP A 67 -12.68 10.06 33.43
N THR A 68 -11.76 10.69 34.16
CA THR A 68 -11.86 10.80 35.61
C THR A 68 -12.84 11.92 35.92
N THR A 69 -14.05 11.57 36.36
CA THR A 69 -14.97 12.54 36.97
C THR A 69 -14.44 12.87 38.36
N ALA A 70 -14.26 14.16 38.64
CA ALA A 70 -13.86 14.71 39.94
C ALA A 70 -14.99 14.64 40.97
#